data_AF-A0A9N9HMV2-F1
#
_entry.id   AF-A0A9N9HMV2-F1
#
_cell.length_a   1.000
_cell.length_b   1.000
_cell.length_c   1.000
_cell.angle_alpha   90.00
_cell.angle_beta   90.00
_cell.angle_gamma   90.00
#
_symmetry.space_group_name_H-M   'P 1'
#
loop_
_entity.id
_entity.type
_entity.pdbx_description
1 polymer ?
#
loop_
_entity_poly.entity_id
_entity_poly.type
_entity_poly.pdbx_seq_one_letter_code
_entity_poly.pdbx_strand_id
1 'polypeptide(L)'
;MIKYVIIDLDGLLANTEEKYMLHIQNIFDHYADLLNNRCLLNLTSDEFKDMRNVKKIAFSNSELVDGAREAIHFLNKANFKLILATNSTYGELKQKIYNNIDVTINKLFNKNFLNVIYKSNNKSEVNKYKRVLEKRFLDANECLVIEDSYF
;
A
#
# COMPACT_ATOMS: atom_id res chain seq x y z
N MET A 1 27.20 -3.11 -1.85
CA MET A 1 26.71 -1.94 -2.61
C MET A 1 25.26 -2.19 -2.93
N ILE A 2 24.38 -1.20 -2.71
CA ILE A 2 22.95 -1.37 -2.97
C ILE A 2 22.69 -1.50 -4.47
N LYS A 3 21.86 -2.48 -4.85
CA LYS A 3 21.44 -2.74 -6.22
C LYS A 3 19.91 -2.75 -6.37
N TYR A 4 19.21 -3.08 -5.29
CA TYR A 4 17.76 -3.24 -5.26
C TYR A 4 17.15 -2.29 -4.24
N VAL A 5 16.03 -1.67 -4.60
CA VAL A 5 15.22 -0.88 -3.67
C VAL A 5 13.85 -1.54 -3.59
N ILE A 6 13.50 -1.99 -2.39
CA ILE A 6 12.22 -2.60 -2.07
C ILE A 6 11.36 -1.53 -1.42
N ILE A 7 10.26 -1.17 -2.05
CA ILE A 7 9.38 -0.06 -1.67
C ILE A 7 8.05 -0.65 -1.20
N ASP A 8 7.51 -0.18 -0.08
CA ASP A 8 6.11 -0.45 0.27
C ASP A 8 5.13 0.35 -0.61
N LEU A 9 3.84 0.09 -0.49
CA LEU A 9 2.81 0.74 -1.30
C LEU A 9 1.98 1.72 -0.48
N ASP A 10 1.43 1.23 0.62
CA ASP A 10 0.37 1.91 1.36
C ASP A 10 1.01 2.96 2.26
N GLY A 11 0.54 4.21 2.21
CA GLY A 11 1.13 5.32 2.97
C GLY A 11 2.46 5.86 2.42
N LEU A 12 3.22 5.05 1.67
CA LEU A 12 4.48 5.47 1.04
C LEU A 12 4.34 5.90 -0.44
N LEU A 13 3.77 5.05 -1.29
CA LEU A 13 3.59 5.36 -2.72
C LEU A 13 2.18 5.84 -3.02
N ALA A 14 1.19 5.26 -2.35
CA ALA A 14 -0.22 5.62 -2.48
C ALA A 14 -0.73 6.19 -1.15
N ASN A 15 -1.48 7.29 -1.18
CA ASN A 15 -2.06 7.95 0.01
C ASN A 15 -3.25 7.20 0.61
N THR A 16 -3.16 5.87 0.68
CA THR A 16 -4.26 4.99 1.08
C THR A 16 -4.61 5.14 2.56
N GLU A 17 -3.66 5.51 3.43
CA GLU A 17 -3.93 5.73 4.86
C GLU A 17 -4.85 6.93 5.08
N GLU A 18 -4.54 8.08 4.48
CA GLU A 18 -5.35 9.30 4.60
C GLU A 18 -6.79 9.04 4.09
N LYS A 19 -6.92 8.43 2.91
CA LYS A 19 -8.23 8.09 2.34
C LYS A 19 -8.98 7.10 3.21
N TYR A 20 -8.29 6.10 3.76
CA TYR A 20 -8.90 5.12 4.65
C TYR A 20 -9.42 5.75 5.95
N MET A 21 -8.61 6.62 6.57
CA MET A 21 -9.00 7.34 7.78
C MET A 21 -10.16 8.29 7.55
N LEU A 22 -10.17 9.04 6.44
CA LEU A 22 -11.27 9.94 6.09
C LEU A 22 -12.60 9.18 5.93
N HIS A 23 -12.59 8.06 5.21
CA HIS A 23 -13.80 7.28 5.02
C HIS A 23 -14.27 6.57 6.30
N ILE A 24 -13.33 6.14 7.15
CA ILE A 24 -13.65 5.63 8.48
C ILE A 24 -14.29 6.73 9.33
N GLN A 25 -13.70 7.93 9.35
CA GLN A 25 -14.23 9.06 10.11
C GLN A 25 -15.65 9.41 9.68
N ASN A 26 -15.92 9.47 8.37
CA ASN A 26 -17.27 9.72 7.84
C ASN A 26 -18.30 8.67 8.29
N ILE A 27 -17.87 7.41 8.42
CA ILE A 27 -18.72 6.35 9.00
C ILE A 27 -18.96 6.61 10.48
N PHE A 28 -17.91 6.89 11.24
CA PHE A 28 -18.03 7.18 12.66
C PHE A 28 -18.93 8.39 12.91
N ASP A 29 -18.80 9.47 12.13
CA ASP A 29 -19.64 10.66 12.22
C ASP A 29 -21.10 10.33 11.93
N HIS A 30 -21.37 9.56 10.86
CA HIS A 30 -22.73 9.11 10.54
C HIS A 30 -23.38 8.33 11.69
N TYR A 31 -22.65 7.42 12.34
CA TYR A 31 -23.18 6.64 13.45
C TYR A 31 -23.16 7.40 14.79
N ALA A 32 -22.25 8.35 14.99
CA ALA A 32 -22.20 9.20 16.18
C ALA A 32 -23.41 10.14 16.23
N ASP A 33 -23.78 10.72 15.09
CA ASP A 33 -25.00 11.52 14.93
C ASP A 33 -26.27 10.69 15.22
N LEU A 34 -26.27 9.41 14.85
CA LEU A 34 -27.37 8.49 15.14
C LEU A 34 -27.46 8.08 16.62
N LEU A 35 -26.35 8.14 17.37
CA LEU A 35 -26.24 7.52 18.70
C LEU A 35 -26.13 8.49 19.89
N ASN A 36 -26.10 9.82 19.67
CA ASN A 36 -26.08 10.84 20.75
C ASN A 36 -25.13 10.48 21.91
N ASN A 37 -23.83 10.28 21.61
CA ASN A 37 -22.75 10.07 22.59
C ASN A 37 -22.76 8.76 23.40
N ARG A 38 -23.07 7.60 22.79
CA ARG A 38 -22.72 6.29 23.39
C ARG A 38 -21.40 5.76 22.84
N CYS A 39 -20.34 5.82 23.65
CA CYS A 39 -18.96 5.38 23.40
C CYS A 39 -18.74 3.88 23.12
N LEU A 40 -19.77 3.13 22.71
CA LEU A 40 -19.63 1.71 22.36
C LEU A 40 -20.40 1.46 21.06
N LEU A 41 -19.69 1.56 19.94
CA LEU A 41 -20.18 1.12 18.64
C LEU A 41 -20.22 -0.41 18.62
N ASN A 42 -21.34 -0.96 19.09
CA ASN A 42 -21.72 -2.34 18.79
C ASN A 42 -22.24 -2.38 17.36
N LEU A 43 -21.32 -2.31 16.40
CA LEU A 43 -21.67 -2.41 14.99
C LEU A 43 -22.31 -3.78 14.72
N THR A 44 -23.47 -3.77 14.07
CA THR A 44 -24.10 -4.98 13.55
C THR A 44 -23.26 -5.57 12.42
N SER A 45 -23.52 -6.84 12.09
CA SER A 45 -22.83 -7.53 10.99
C SER A 45 -22.95 -6.81 9.64
N ASP A 46 -24.03 -6.09 9.41
CA ASP A 46 -24.25 -5.34 8.17
C ASP A 46 -23.49 -4.00 8.18
N GLU A 47 -23.43 -3.30 9.30
CA GLU A 47 -22.60 -2.09 9.44
C GLU A 47 -21.09 -2.43 9.32
N PHE A 48 -20.68 -3.62 9.77
CA PHE A 48 -19.34 -4.17 9.50
C PHE A 48 -19.08 -4.51 8.02
N LYS A 49 -20.13 -4.77 7.22
CA LYS A 49 -19.96 -4.93 5.76
C LYS A 49 -19.72 -3.59 5.09
N ASP A 50 -20.33 -2.52 5.58
CA ASP A 50 -20.10 -1.17 5.05
C ASP A 50 -18.64 -0.72 5.29
N MET A 51 -18.07 -1.06 6.45
CA MET A 51 -16.63 -0.88 6.71
C MET A 51 -15.72 -1.64 5.72
N ARG A 52 -16.16 -2.80 5.20
CA ARG A 52 -15.39 -3.54 4.18
C ARG A 52 -15.48 -2.90 2.81
N ASN A 53 -16.57 -2.19 2.51
CA ASN A 53 -16.72 -1.45 1.26
C ASN A 53 -15.90 -0.15 1.27
N VAL A 54 -15.65 0.45 2.44
CA VAL A 54 -14.76 1.61 2.59
C VAL A 54 -13.38 1.37 2.00
N LYS A 55 -12.77 0.21 2.25
CA LYS A 55 -11.45 -0.10 1.67
C LYS A 55 -11.46 0.00 0.16
N LYS A 56 -12.48 -0.55 -0.50
CA LYS A 56 -12.59 -0.51 -1.96
C LYS A 56 -12.72 0.91 -2.49
N ILE A 57 -13.53 1.74 -1.83
CA ILE A 57 -13.75 3.14 -2.23
C ILE A 57 -12.48 3.98 -2.00
N ALA A 58 -11.85 3.84 -0.83
CA ALA A 58 -10.61 4.53 -0.49
C ALA A 58 -9.50 4.19 -1.50
N PHE A 59 -9.36 2.91 -1.84
CA PHE A 59 -8.33 2.43 -2.76
C PHE A 59 -8.60 2.85 -4.21
N SER A 60 -9.87 2.90 -4.63
CA SER A 60 -10.23 3.38 -5.97
C SER A 60 -10.06 4.88 -6.16
N ASN A 61 -9.86 5.65 -5.09
CA ASN A 61 -9.60 7.10 -5.14
C ASN A 61 -8.22 7.46 -4.59
N SER A 62 -7.34 6.48 -4.44
CA SER A 62 -5.98 6.72 -3.98
C SER A 62 -5.14 7.36 -5.09
N GLU A 63 -4.30 8.29 -4.68
CA GLU A 63 -3.37 9.05 -5.51
C GLU A 63 -1.95 8.77 -5.04
N LEU A 64 -0.98 9.21 -5.83
CA LEU A 64 0.41 9.16 -5.41
C LEU A 64 0.64 10.10 -4.24
N VAL A 65 1.48 9.67 -3.29
CA VAL A 65 2.03 10.57 -2.28
C VAL A 65 2.94 11.60 -2.95
N ASP A 66 2.92 12.82 -2.44
CA ASP A 66 3.80 13.90 -2.91
C ASP A 66 5.27 13.48 -2.87
N GLY A 67 5.99 13.73 -3.96
CA GLY A 67 7.40 13.34 -4.10
C GLY A 67 7.64 11.88 -4.52
N ALA A 68 6.62 11.00 -4.49
CA ALA A 68 6.80 9.60 -4.88
C ALA A 68 7.25 9.45 -6.34
N ARG A 69 6.71 10.28 -7.24
CA ARG A 69 7.08 10.27 -8.67
C ARG A 69 8.54 10.66 -8.86
N GLU A 70 8.97 11.72 -8.21
CA GLU A 70 10.34 12.26 -8.26
C GLU A 70 11.33 11.24 -7.69
N ALA A 71 10.99 10.60 -6.57
CA ALA A 71 11.80 9.56 -5.95
C ALA A 71 11.96 8.34 -6.88
N ILE A 72 10.87 7.82 -7.45
CA ILE A 72 10.93 6.68 -8.38
C ILE A 72 11.75 7.03 -9.63
N HIS A 73 11.61 8.25 -10.15
CA HIS A 73 12.37 8.73 -11.30
C HIS A 73 13.88 8.80 -10.97
N PHE A 74 14.22 9.38 -9.83
CA PHE A 74 15.60 9.47 -9.35
C PHE A 74 16.24 8.09 -9.19
N LEU A 75 15.56 7.16 -8.53
CA LEU A 75 16.07 5.81 -8.29
C LEU A 75 16.28 5.03 -9.61
N ASN A 76 15.37 5.16 -10.57
CA ASN A 76 15.56 4.59 -11.90
C ASN A 76 16.76 5.20 -12.64
N LYS A 77 16.92 6.53 -12.59
CA LYS A 77 18.06 7.22 -13.22
C LYS A 77 19.39 6.81 -12.60
N ALA A 78 19.40 6.48 -11.31
CA ALA A 78 20.55 5.93 -10.60
C ALA A 78 20.78 4.43 -10.86
N ASN A 79 20.03 3.81 -11.79
CA ASN A 79 20.11 2.38 -12.16
C ASN A 79 19.79 1.40 -11.02
N PHE A 80 18.99 1.80 -10.03
CA PHE A 80 18.46 0.85 -9.05
C PHE A 80 17.34 0.01 -9.65
N LYS A 81 17.28 -1.27 -9.27
CA LYS A 81 16.16 -2.16 -9.58
C LYS A 81 15.08 -2.00 -8.51
N LEU A 82 13.90 -1.57 -8.92
CA LEU A 82 12.78 -1.32 -7.99
C LEU A 82 11.91 -2.57 -7.83
N ILE A 83 11.50 -2.84 -6.59
CA ILE A 83 10.63 -3.96 -6.22
C ILE A 83 9.52 -3.42 -5.31
N LEU A 84 8.26 -3.75 -5.59
CA LEU A 84 7.14 -3.44 -4.70
C LEU A 84 6.95 -4.62 -3.76
N ALA A 85 7.02 -4.36 -2.47
CA ALA A 85 6.47 -5.23 -1.45
C ALA A 85 5.16 -4.60 -0.98
N THR A 86 4.11 -5.38 -0.78
CA THR A 86 2.88 -4.86 -0.16
C THR A 86 2.07 -6.02 0.39
N ASN A 87 1.36 -5.76 1.49
CA ASN A 87 0.37 -6.69 2.03
C ASN A 87 -0.98 -6.63 1.29
N SER A 88 -1.15 -5.66 0.39
CA SER A 88 -2.30 -5.56 -0.49
C SER A 88 -2.48 -6.79 -1.38
N THR A 89 -3.72 -7.21 -1.57
CA THR A 89 -4.09 -8.25 -2.55
C THR A 89 -3.96 -7.74 -3.99
N TYR A 90 -3.96 -8.65 -4.97
CA TYR A 90 -3.85 -8.27 -6.39
C TYR A 90 -5.00 -7.36 -6.84
N GLY A 91 -6.22 -7.63 -6.34
CA GLY A 91 -7.40 -6.81 -6.63
C GLY A 91 -7.26 -5.38 -6.10
N GLU A 92 -6.76 -5.23 -4.87
CA GLU A 92 -6.52 -3.92 -4.25
C GLU A 92 -5.40 -3.17 -4.95
N LEU A 93 -4.33 -3.87 -5.33
CA LEU A 93 -3.23 -3.29 -6.10
C LEU A 93 -3.70 -2.75 -7.45
N LYS A 94 -4.62 -3.44 -8.13
CA LYS A 94 -5.21 -2.96 -9.37
C LYS A 94 -6.03 -1.68 -9.17
N GLN A 95 -6.75 -1.58 -8.06
CA GLN A 95 -7.51 -0.38 -7.72
C GLN A 95 -6.57 0.79 -7.37
N LYS A 96 -5.51 0.54 -6.60
CA LYS A 96 -4.55 1.57 -6.16
C LYS A 96 -3.66 2.05 -7.29
N ILE A 97 -3.02 1.11 -7.99
CA ILE A 97 -1.93 1.41 -8.93
C ILE A 97 -2.42 1.46 -10.38
N TYR A 98 -3.14 0.44 -10.85
CA TYR A 98 -3.42 0.33 -12.28
C TYR A 98 -4.53 1.26 -12.77
N ASN A 99 -5.47 1.62 -11.88
CA ASN A 99 -6.58 2.50 -12.25
C ASN A 99 -6.28 3.99 -12.01
N ASN A 100 -5.42 4.33 -11.05
CA ASN A 100 -5.26 5.72 -10.57
C ASN A 100 -3.82 6.24 -10.59
N ILE A 101 -2.82 5.36 -10.48
CA ILE A 101 -1.43 5.79 -10.50
C ILE A 101 -0.93 5.90 -11.93
N ASP A 102 -0.52 7.11 -12.26
CA ASP A 102 0.15 7.59 -13.47
C ASP A 102 0.69 6.46 -14.39
N VAL A 103 0.25 6.46 -15.64
CA VAL A 103 0.75 5.57 -16.71
C VAL A 103 2.29 5.54 -16.77
N THR A 104 2.95 6.63 -16.39
CA THR A 104 4.41 6.77 -16.27
C THR A 104 4.99 5.85 -15.21
N ILE A 105 4.36 5.78 -14.03
CA ILE A 105 4.75 4.84 -12.97
C ILE A 105 4.45 3.41 -13.43
N ASN A 106 3.29 3.13 -14.02
CA ASN A 106 3.03 1.80 -14.59
C ASN A 106 4.07 1.38 -15.65
N LYS A 107 4.59 2.31 -16.46
CA LYS A 107 5.68 2.06 -17.42
C LYS A 107 7.03 1.84 -16.73
N LEU A 108 7.35 2.64 -15.71
CA LEU A 108 8.57 2.48 -14.90
C LEU A 108 8.57 1.16 -14.15
N PHE A 109 7.39 0.69 -13.74
CA PHE A 109 7.20 -0.59 -13.11
C PHE A 109 7.33 -1.70 -14.16
N ASN A 110 6.59 -1.67 -15.28
CA ASN A 110 6.60 -2.75 -16.29
C ASN A 110 7.96 -3.10 -16.91
N LYS A 111 8.94 -2.19 -16.96
CA LYS A 111 10.24 -2.49 -17.58
C LYS A 111 11.24 -3.22 -16.65
N ASN A 112 11.15 -3.01 -15.34
CA ASN A 112 12.14 -3.48 -14.37
C ASN A 112 11.51 -4.22 -13.17
N PHE A 113 10.18 -4.42 -13.15
CA PHE A 113 9.52 -5.05 -12.01
C PHE A 113 9.75 -6.54 -11.91
N LEU A 114 10.37 -6.90 -10.80
CA LEU A 114 10.25 -8.21 -10.23
C LEU A 114 8.98 -8.21 -9.34
N ASN A 115 7.85 -8.74 -9.85
CA ASN A 115 6.56 -9.14 -9.17
C ASN A 115 6.36 -8.78 -7.68
N VAL A 116 5.20 -8.17 -7.44
CA VAL A 116 4.50 -8.03 -6.15
C VAL A 116 4.45 -9.36 -5.40
N ILE A 117 4.84 -9.35 -4.13
CA ILE A 117 4.76 -10.54 -3.28
C ILE A 117 3.59 -10.43 -2.33
N TYR A 118 2.54 -11.13 -2.73
CA TYR A 118 1.27 -11.21 -2.01
C TYR A 118 1.38 -11.98 -0.70
N LYS A 119 0.91 -11.33 0.36
CA LYS A 119 0.24 -11.87 1.54
C LYS A 119 1.03 -13.00 2.23
N SER A 120 1.73 -12.63 3.29
CA SER A 120 2.04 -13.55 4.37
C SER A 120 0.75 -13.82 5.14
N ASN A 121 0.36 -15.08 5.34
CA ASN A 121 -0.75 -15.42 6.25
C ASN A 121 -0.40 -15.11 7.72
N ASN A 122 0.86 -14.77 8.00
CA ASN A 122 1.36 -14.33 9.30
C ASN A 122 1.54 -12.80 9.30
N LYS A 123 0.87 -12.15 10.25
CA LYS A 123 0.74 -10.68 10.42
C LYS A 123 2.04 -9.89 10.65
N SER A 124 3.24 -10.47 10.60
CA SER A 124 4.46 -9.66 10.80
C SER A 124 4.93 -9.03 9.48
N GLU A 125 5.05 -7.71 9.47
CA GLU A 125 5.53 -6.88 8.36
C GLU A 125 6.88 -7.38 7.81
N VAL A 126 7.77 -7.85 8.69
CA VAL A 126 9.10 -8.41 8.34
C VAL A 126 9.02 -9.57 7.32
N ASN A 127 7.94 -10.36 7.33
CA ASN A 127 7.84 -11.54 6.47
C ASN A 127 7.70 -11.18 4.97
N LYS A 128 7.19 -10.00 4.62
CA LYS A 128 7.02 -9.63 3.20
C LYS A 128 8.37 -9.41 2.53
N TYR A 129 9.32 -8.78 3.22
CA TYR A 129 10.67 -8.53 2.71
C TYR A 129 11.52 -9.79 2.63
N LYS A 130 11.48 -10.63 3.67
CA LYS A 130 12.17 -11.93 3.62
C LYS A 130 11.71 -12.75 2.41
N ARG A 131 10.41 -12.74 2.14
CA ARG A 131 9.84 -13.44 0.98
C ARG A 131 10.26 -12.80 -0.35
N VAL A 132 10.47 -11.48 -0.40
CA VAL A 132 11.11 -10.81 -1.54
C VAL A 132 12.51 -11.35 -1.77
N LEU A 133 13.35 -11.38 -0.75
CA LEU A 133 14.71 -11.89 -0.86
C LEU A 133 14.72 -13.35 -1.35
N GLU A 134 13.91 -14.22 -0.74
CA GLU A 134 13.82 -15.64 -1.08
C GLU A 134 13.33 -15.89 -2.52
N LYS A 135 12.20 -15.29 -2.91
CA LYS A 135 11.62 -15.53 -4.25
C LYS A 135 12.51 -15.02 -5.38
N ARG A 136 13.39 -14.07 -5.08
CA ARG A 136 14.22 -13.37 -6.06
C ARG A 136 15.69 -13.74 -5.97
N PHE A 137 16.05 -14.58 -5.01
CA PHE A 137 17.43 -14.97 -4.75
C PHE A 137 18.32 -13.72 -4.56
N LEU A 138 17.83 -12.74 -3.79
CA LEU A 138 18.56 -11.50 -3.51
C LEU A 138 19.36 -11.60 -2.22
N ASP A 139 20.53 -10.98 -2.22
CA ASP A 139 21.30 -10.72 -1.01
C ASP A 139 20.71 -9.51 -0.28
N ALA A 140 20.42 -9.67 1.02
CA ALA A 140 19.93 -8.59 1.87
C ALA A 140 20.90 -7.39 1.90
N ASN A 141 22.21 -7.64 1.82
CA ASN A 141 23.24 -6.60 1.81
C ASN A 141 23.27 -5.75 0.52
N GLU A 142 22.50 -6.16 -0.49
CA GLU A 142 22.34 -5.45 -1.76
C GLU A 142 20.97 -4.74 -1.86
N CYS A 143 20.16 -4.82 -0.81
CA CYS A 143 18.79 -4.30 -0.78
C CYS A 143 18.64 -3.11 0.17
N LEU A 144 17.93 -2.09 -0.26
CA LEU A 144 17.42 -1.01 0.57
C LEU A 144 15.90 -1.16 0.69
N VAL A 145 15.37 -1.13 1.91
CA VAL A 145 13.92 -1.12 2.17
C VAL A 145 13.48 0.31 2.47
N ILE A 146 12.40 0.76 1.84
CA ILE A 146 11.71 2.01 2.14
C ILE A 146 10.28 1.65 2.57
N GLU A 147 9.92 2.08 3.76
CA GLU A 147 8.70 1.72 4.48
C GLU A 147 8.29 2.91 5.36
N ASP A 148 6.99 3.17 5.45
CA ASP A 148 6.38 4.25 6.24
C ASP A 148 5.90 3.77 7.61
N SER A 149 5.74 2.46 7.80
CA SER A 149 5.32 1.85 9.08
C SER A 149 6.48 1.24 9.90
N TYR A 150 6.31 1.21 11.22
CA TYR A 150 7.28 0.57 12.13
C TYR A 150 7.18 -0.96 12.08
N PHE A 151 8.34 -1.63 12.15
CA PHE A 151 8.50 -3.10 12.14
C PHE A 151 8.18 -3.78 13.48
#